data_AF-A0A653NB52-F1
#
_entry.id   AF-A0A653NB52-F1
#
_cell.length_a   1.000
_cell.length_b   1.000
_cell.length_c   1.000
_cell.angle_alpha   90.00
_cell.angle_beta   90.00
_cell.angle_gamma   90.00
#
_symmetry.space_group_name_H-M   'P 1'
#
loop_
_entity.id
_entity.type
_entity.pdbx_description
1 polymer ?
#
loop_
_entity_poly.entity_id
_entity_poly.type
_entity_poly.pdbx_seq_one_letter_code
_entity_poly.pdbx_strand_id
1 'polypeptide(L)' 'MDNPKAFISYAWESEEAKIWVKELATELRNDGIDAKLDQWEIVPGDQMPHFMEKSVREK' A
#
# COMPACT_ATOMS: atom_id res chain seq x y z
N MET A 1 16.88 -14.43 -11.37
CA MET A 1 16.23 -13.44 -12.25
C MET A 1 15.87 -12.28 -11.36
N ASP A 2 16.51 -11.14 -11.58
CA ASP A 2 16.18 -9.92 -10.85
C ASP A 2 14.83 -9.39 -11.34
N ASN A 3 13.88 -9.28 -10.43
CA ASN A 3 12.60 -8.65 -10.72
C ASN A 3 12.81 -7.15 -10.98
N PRO A 4 12.09 -6.54 -11.94
CA PRO A 4 12.16 -5.11 -12.18
C PRO A 4 11.77 -4.36 -10.90
N LYS A 5 12.50 -3.30 -10.56
CA LYS A 5 12.21 -2.47 -9.38
C LYS A 5 11.54 -1.19 -9.82
N ALA A 6 10.45 -0.82 -9.16
CA ALA A 6 9.72 0.42 -9.42
C ALA A 6 9.60 1.22 -8.12
N PHE A 7 9.76 2.54 -8.20
CA PHE A 7 9.52 3.46 -7.07
C PHE A 7 8.38 4.40 -7.45
N ILE A 8 7.38 4.52 -6.57
CA ILE A 8 6.20 5.35 -6.83
C ILE A 8 6.25 6.59 -5.95
N SER A 9 6.50 7.74 -6.60
CA SER A 9 6.43 9.06 -5.99
C SER A 9 5.08 9.70 -6.32
N TYR A 10 4.34 10.14 -5.30
CA TYR A 10 3.03 10.75 -5.47
C TYR A 10 2.82 11.88 -4.47
N ALA A 11 1.90 12.80 -4.79
CA ALA A 11 1.52 13.89 -3.90
C ALA A 11 0.58 13.37 -2.79
N TRP A 12 0.92 13.65 -1.52
CA TRP A 12 0.16 13.19 -0.35
C TRP A 12 -1.15 13.96 -0.10
N GLU A 13 -1.62 14.71 -1.10
CA GLU A 13 -2.65 15.74 -0.96
C GLU A 13 -4.07 15.18 -0.99
N SER A 14 -4.29 13.98 -1.52
CA SER A 14 -5.64 13.40 -1.67
C SER A 14 -5.70 11.94 -1.22
N GLU A 15 -6.73 11.58 -0.45
CA GLU A 15 -6.96 10.19 -0.03
C GLU A 15 -7.21 9.26 -1.23
N GLU A 16 -7.88 9.75 -2.27
CA GLU A 16 -8.06 9.02 -3.53
C GLU A 16 -6.71 8.65 -4.18
N ALA A 17 -5.76 9.59 -4.22
CA ALA A 17 -4.42 9.32 -4.73
C ALA A 17 -3.70 8.28 -3.86
N LYS A 18 -3.90 8.31 -2.53
CA LYS A 18 -3.30 7.31 -1.63
C LYS A 18 -3.84 5.91 -1.89
N ILE A 19 -5.15 5.76 -2.06
CA ILE A 19 -5.82 4.48 -2.35
C ILE A 19 -5.38 3.96 -3.71
N TRP A 20 -5.45 4.80 -4.75
CA TRP A 20 -5.10 4.41 -6.11
C TRP A 20 -3.63 3.98 -6.23
N VAL A 21 -2.71 4.74 -5.61
CA VAL A 21 -1.28 4.39 -5.62
C VAL A 21 -1.01 3.06 -4.88
N LYS A 22 -1.77 2.77 -3.82
CA LYS A 22 -1.66 1.49 -3.11
C LYS A 22 -2.16 0.33 -3.96
N GLU A 23 -3.27 0.50 -4.67
CA GLU A 23 -3.77 -0.51 -5.62
C GLU A 23 -2.77 -0.76 -6.74
N LEU A 24 -2.25 0.31 -7.37
CA LEU A 24 -1.21 0.22 -8.39
C LEU A 24 0.04 -0.52 -7.90
N ALA A 25 0.54 -0.18 -6.71
CA ALA A 25 1.71 -0.83 -6.12
C ALA A 25 1.46 -2.33 -5.84
N THR A 26 0.22 -2.71 -5.53
CA THR A 26 -0.19 -4.09 -5.30
C THR A 26 -0.23 -4.86 -6.62
N GLU A 27 -0.80 -4.29 -7.67
CA GLU A 27 -0.83 -4.89 -9.01
C GLU A 27 0.58 -5.11 -9.57
N LEU A 28 1.45 -4.10 -9.46
CA LEU A 28 2.85 -4.24 -9.90
C LEU A 28 3.57 -5.40 -9.20
N ARG A 29 3.34 -5.61 -7.90
CA ARG A 29 3.91 -6.76 -7.17
C ARG A 29 3.34 -8.10 -7.61
N ASN A 30 2.05 -8.16 -7.94
CA ASN A 30 1.44 -9.36 -8.51
C ASN A 30 2.03 -9.70 -9.89
N ASP A 31 2.41 -8.69 -10.66
CA ASP A 31 3.08 -8.84 -11.96
C ASP A 31 4.59 -9.18 -11.83
N GLY A 32 5.08 -9.39 -10.61
CA GLY A 32 6.48 -9.72 -10.34
C GLY A 32 7.42 -8.52 -10.38
N ILE A 33 6.90 -7.30 -10.31
CA ILE A 33 7.69 -6.05 -10.19
C ILE A 33 7.81 -5.72 -8.70
N ASP A 34 9.03 -5.54 -8.22
CA ASP A 34 9.30 -5.09 -6.85
C ASP A 34 9.02 -3.58 -6.73
N ALA A 35 7.74 -3.26 -6.57
CA ALA A 35 7.28 -1.90 -6.34
C ALA A 35 7.58 -1.47 -4.89
N LYS A 36 8.16 -0.27 -4.76
CA LYS A 36 8.38 0.45 -3.51
C LYS A 36 7.48 1.66 -3.47
N LEU A 37 6.74 1.78 -2.37
CA LEU A 37 5.84 2.87 -2.11
C LEU A 37 6.28 3.56 -0.81
N ASP A 38 6.43 4.88 -0.86
CA ASP A 38 6.85 5.70 0.27
C ASP A 38 5.89 5.57 1.48
N GLN A 39 4.59 5.35 1.23
CA GLN A 39 3.60 5.04 2.28
C GLN A 39 3.89 3.74 3.06
N TRP A 40 4.64 2.79 2.48
CA TRP A 40 5.01 1.55 3.16
C TRP A 40 6.27 1.70 4.02
N GLU A 41 7.14 2.65 3.69
CA GLU A 41 8.34 2.96 4.48
C GLU A 41 8.04 3.99 5.58
N ILE A 42 7.03 4.84 5.40
CA ILE A 42 6.45 5.67 6.47
C ILE A 42 5.53 4.79 7.31
N VAL A 43 6.06 4.25 8.41
CA VAL A 43 5.26 3.60 9.46
C VAL A 43 4.23 4.62 9.96
N PRO A 44 2.92 4.47 9.67
CA PRO A 44 1.91 5.17 10.42
C PRO A 44 1.80 4.38 11.71
N GLY A 45 2.56 4.80 12.73
CA GLY A 45 2.11 4.53 14.08
C GLY A 45 0.68 5.06 14.18
N ASP A 46 -0.27 4.17 14.46
CA ASP A 46 -1.56 4.52 15.04
C ASP A 46 -2.69 5.05 14.13
N GLN A 47 -3.22 4.21 13.23
CA GLN A 47 -4.68 4.19 12.97
C GLN A 47 -5.17 2.75 12.78
N MET A 48 -5.28 2.06 13.92
CA MET A 48 -5.87 0.73 14.10
C MET A 48 -7.41 0.57 13.95
N PRO A 49 -8.31 1.56 13.81
CA PRO A 49 -9.74 1.24 14.01
C PRO A 49 -10.32 0.26 12.98
N HIS A 50 -9.89 0.34 11.72
CA HIS A 50 -10.48 -0.48 10.64
C HIS A 50 -9.96 -1.91 10.56
N PHE A 51 -8.79 -2.21 11.14
CA PHE A 51 -8.31 -3.59 11.26
C PHE A 51 -8.94 -4.29 12.46
N MET A 52 -9.33 -3.54 13.51
CA MET A 52 -9.96 -4.09 14.72
C MET A 52 -11.40 -4.58 14.51
N GLU A 53 -12.19 -3.99 13.61
CA GLU A 53 -13.58 -4.44 13.38
C GLU A 53 -13.69 -5.71 12.52
N LYS A 54 -12.71 -5.99 11.65
CA LYS A 54 -12.83 -7.12 10.71
C LYS A 54 -12.40 -8.47 11.31
N SER A 55 -11.61 -8.47 12.38
CA SER A 55 -11.14 -9.70 13.05
C SER A 55 -12.10 -10.24 14.13
N VAL A 56 -13.13 -9.49 14.53
CA VAL A 56 -14.15 -9.92 15.53
C VAL A 56 -15.42 -10.49 14.89
N ARG A 57 -15.43 -10.66 13.56
CA ARG A 57 -16.57 -11.24 12.83
C ARG A 57 -16.21 -12.55 12.13
N GLU A 58 -15.42 -13.39 12.80
CA GLU A 58 -15.49 -14.84 12.61
C GLU A 58 -16.40 -15.41 13.71
N LYS A 59 -17.51 -15.99 13.27
CA LYS A 59 -18.25 -17.03 13.98
C LYS A 59 -18.37 -18.22 13.05
#